data_AF-A0A8I2CVU9-F1
#
_entry.id   AF-A0A8I2CVU9-F1
#
_cell.length_a   1.000
_cell.length_b   1.000
_cell.length_c   1.000
_cell.angle_alpha   90.00
_cell.angle_beta   90.00
_cell.angle_gamma   90.00
#
_symmetry.space_group_name_H-M   'P 1'
#
loop_
_entity.id
_entity.type
_entity.pdbx_description
1 polymer ?
#
loop_
_entity_poly.entity_id
_entity_poly.type
_entity_poly.pdbx_seq_one_letter_code
_entity_poly.pdbx_strand_id
1 'polypeptide(L)'
;MRFLVLLVAIFFVFAIPIHSSAQPWRRGMYDKYERAPYGQFCPGMRGDPYGARRQIRTVNEARHALEQYFKGIGKEVGIGKLEERRWFFIAELLDSDGFLIDKAIIDKRTGRIRSIY
;
A
#
# COMPACT_ATOMS: atom_id res chain seq x y z
N MET A 1 11.69 -39.52 -47.04
CA MET A 1 10.46 -38.71 -46.87
C MET A 1 9.83 -38.76 -45.47
N ARG A 2 10.33 -39.57 -44.51
CA ARG A 2 9.84 -39.57 -43.12
C ARG A 2 10.48 -38.50 -42.22
N PHE A 3 11.72 -38.11 -42.49
CA PHE A 3 12.42 -37.05 -41.75
C PHE A 3 11.97 -35.63 -42.11
N LEU A 4 11.43 -35.40 -43.31
CA LEU A 4 10.95 -34.09 -43.74
C LEU A 4 9.63 -33.71 -43.04
N VAL A 5 8.79 -34.70 -42.72
CA VAL A 5 7.50 -34.50 -42.02
C VAL A 5 7.71 -34.09 -40.55
N LEU A 6 8.77 -34.59 -39.91
CA LEU A 6 9.13 -34.22 -38.54
C LEU A 6 9.60 -32.76 -38.40
N LEU A 7 10.28 -32.22 -39.41
CA LEU A 7 10.75 -30.83 -39.40
C LEU A 7 9.62 -29.81 -39.56
N VAL A 8 8.59 -30.14 -40.35
CA VAL A 8 7.41 -29.27 -40.54
C VAL A 8 6.53 -29.22 -39.28
N ALA A 9 6.45 -30.32 -38.52
CA ALA A 9 5.68 -30.37 -37.28
C ALA A 9 6.28 -29.50 -36.15
N ILE A 10 7.61 -29.35 -36.10
CA ILE A 10 8.29 -28.52 -35.08
C ILE A 10 8.06 -27.02 -35.33
N PHE A 11 7.90 -26.59 -36.58
CA PHE A 11 7.68 -25.18 -36.92
C PHE A 11 6.30 -24.67 -36.46
N PHE A 12 5.31 -25.57 -36.33
CA PHE A 12 3.96 -25.19 -35.87
C PHE A 12 3.85 -24.93 -34.37
N VAL A 13 4.79 -25.42 -33.55
CA VAL A 13 4.77 -25.21 -32.08
C VAL A 13 5.28 -23.81 -31.71
N PHE A 14 6.08 -23.17 -32.57
CA PHE A 14 6.62 -21.83 -32.31
C PHE A 14 5.72 -20.69 -32.81
N ALA A 15 4.64 -21.00 -33.52
CA ALA A 15 3.69 -20.00 -34.03
C ALA A 15 2.53 -19.72 -33.06
N ILE A 16 2.60 -20.15 -31.79
CA ILE A 16 1.65 -19.72 -30.78
C ILE A 16 2.14 -18.34 -30.30
N PRO A 17 1.48 -17.22 -30.66
CA PRO A 17 1.77 -15.95 -30.02
C PRO A 17 1.45 -16.14 -28.54
N ILE A 18 2.49 -16.16 -27.70
CA ILE A 18 2.35 -16.01 -26.26
C ILE A 18 1.72 -14.63 -26.09
N HIS A 19 0.41 -14.59 -26.03
CA HIS A 19 -0.33 -13.44 -25.55
C HIS A 19 -0.03 -13.35 -24.06
N SER A 20 1.14 -12.80 -23.75
CA SER A 20 1.39 -12.17 -22.48
C SER A 20 0.46 -10.98 -22.42
N SER A 21 -0.78 -11.21 -21.96
CA SER A 21 -1.60 -10.13 -21.45
C SER A 21 -0.94 -9.65 -20.16
N ALA A 22 0.12 -8.85 -20.29
CA ALA A 22 0.41 -7.86 -19.27
C ALA A 22 -0.82 -6.98 -19.26
N GLN A 23 -1.71 -7.19 -18.27
CA GLN A 23 -2.86 -6.32 -18.09
C GLN A 23 -2.30 -4.91 -18.04
N PRO A 24 -2.66 -4.00 -18.96
CA PRO A 24 -2.25 -2.63 -18.85
C PRO A 24 -2.76 -2.17 -17.50
N TRP A 25 -1.87 -1.69 -16.64
CA TRP A 25 -2.19 -1.13 -15.33
C TRP A 25 -3.18 0.01 -15.56
N ARG A 26 -4.47 -0.34 -15.62
CA ARG A 26 -5.52 0.56 -16.05
C ARG A 26 -5.67 1.60 -14.95
N ARG A 27 -5.40 2.85 -15.31
CA ARG A 27 -5.96 4.16 -14.89
C ARG A 27 -6.89 4.25 -13.66
N GLY A 28 -7.64 3.22 -13.27
CA GLY A 28 -8.54 3.21 -12.11
C GLY A 28 -7.90 2.83 -10.77
N MET A 29 -6.69 2.25 -10.73
CA MET A 29 -6.04 1.95 -9.44
C MET A 29 -5.50 3.22 -8.75
N TYR A 30 -5.04 4.21 -9.52
CA TYR A 30 -4.59 5.51 -9.00
C TYR A 30 -5.75 6.38 -8.46
N ASP A 31 -6.90 6.40 -9.13
CA ASP A 31 -8.13 7.06 -8.60
C ASP A 31 -8.55 6.50 -7.24
N LYS A 32 -8.29 5.20 -7.00
CA LYS A 32 -8.55 4.57 -5.71
C LYS A 32 -7.63 5.07 -4.59
N TYR A 33 -6.41 5.52 -4.91
CA TYR A 33 -5.49 6.10 -3.92
C TYR A 33 -5.88 7.52 -3.51
N GLU A 34 -6.51 8.29 -4.41
CA GLU A 34 -7.00 9.63 -4.11
C GLU A 34 -8.16 9.60 -3.10
N ARG A 35 -9.00 8.55 -3.16
CA ARG A 35 -10.08 8.28 -2.21
C ARG A 35 -9.74 7.24 -1.13
N ALA A 36 -8.48 6.80 -1.04
CA ALA A 36 -8.11 5.78 -0.08
C ALA A 36 -8.20 6.34 1.35
N PRO A 37 -8.74 5.56 2.31
CA PRO A 37 -8.71 5.93 3.72
C PRO A 37 -7.26 6.19 4.17
N TYR A 38 -7.09 7.01 5.21
CA TYR A 38 -5.76 7.43 5.66
C TYR A 38 -4.87 6.20 5.93
N GLY A 39 -3.66 6.18 5.35
CA GLY A 39 -2.74 5.03 5.42
C GLY A 39 -2.58 4.21 4.14
N GLN A 40 -3.31 4.50 3.05
CA GLN A 40 -3.16 3.87 1.71
C GLN A 40 -3.18 2.33 1.70
N PHE A 41 -3.67 1.69 2.77
CA PHE A 41 -3.64 0.24 2.91
C PHE A 41 -4.48 -0.43 1.81
N CYS A 42 -3.85 -1.35 1.05
CA CYS A 42 -4.52 -2.13 0.02
C CYS A 42 -4.51 -3.64 0.37
N PRO A 43 -5.65 -4.22 0.77
CA PRO A 43 -5.74 -5.66 1.00
C PRO A 43 -5.31 -6.46 -0.24
N GLY A 44 -4.40 -7.41 -0.06
CA GLY A 44 -3.91 -8.29 -1.14
C GLY A 44 -2.67 -7.80 -1.89
N MET A 45 -2.19 -6.58 -1.62
CA MET A 45 -0.94 -6.08 -2.20
C MET A 45 0.27 -6.80 -1.57
N ARG A 46 0.98 -7.61 -2.35
CA ARG A 46 2.22 -8.27 -1.91
C ARG A 46 3.32 -7.21 -1.81
N GLY A 47 3.96 -7.11 -0.64
CA GLY A 47 5.08 -6.18 -0.43
C GLY A 47 4.68 -4.71 -0.25
N ASP A 48 3.43 -4.46 0.14
CA ASP A 48 2.84 -3.12 0.26
C ASP A 48 3.77 -2.11 1.00
N PRO A 49 4.27 -1.06 0.32
CA PRO A 49 5.39 -0.23 0.80
C PRO A 49 4.99 0.94 1.71
N TYR A 50 3.74 0.99 2.20
CA TYR A 50 3.18 2.09 2.99
C TYR A 50 3.63 2.07 4.47
N GLY A 51 3.45 3.21 5.12
CA GLY A 51 3.76 3.42 6.53
C GLY A 51 5.20 3.89 6.78
N ALA A 52 5.66 3.70 8.02
CA ALA A 52 7.01 4.07 8.47
C ALA A 52 8.09 3.07 8.04
N ARG A 53 7.69 1.85 7.64
CA ARG A 53 8.58 0.77 7.15
C ARG A 53 9.71 0.39 8.11
N ARG A 54 9.51 0.63 9.40
CA ARG A 54 10.44 0.29 10.48
C ARG A 54 9.68 -0.02 11.76
N GLN A 55 10.36 -0.65 12.71
CA GLN A 55 9.81 -0.87 14.05
C GLN A 55 9.57 0.47 14.76
N ILE A 56 8.45 0.57 15.47
CA ILE A 56 8.04 1.74 16.25
C ILE A 56 7.85 1.31 17.69
N ARG A 57 8.63 1.87 18.60
CA ARG A 57 8.69 1.42 20.00
C ARG A 57 8.02 2.37 20.98
N THR A 58 7.91 3.64 20.64
CA THR A 58 7.42 4.67 21.56
C THR A 58 6.34 5.54 20.92
N VAL A 59 5.59 6.22 21.77
CA VAL A 59 4.57 7.20 21.34
C VAL A 59 5.19 8.34 20.54
N ASN A 60 6.37 8.85 20.94
CA ASN A 60 7.06 9.91 20.20
C ASN A 60 7.53 9.43 18.82
N GLU A 61 8.07 8.21 18.73
CA GLU A 61 8.42 7.63 17.43
C GLU A 61 7.19 7.45 16.53
N ALA A 62 6.06 7.04 17.10
CA ALA A 62 4.81 6.88 16.39
C ALA A 62 4.29 8.21 15.85
N ARG A 63 4.29 9.27 16.67
CA ARG A 63 3.93 10.63 16.26
C ARG A 63 4.79 11.09 15.09
N HIS A 64 6.12 11.05 15.25
CA HIS A 64 7.04 11.47 14.20
C HIS A 64 6.85 10.64 12.91
N ALA A 65 6.65 9.33 13.04
CA ALA A 65 6.42 8.47 11.89
C ALA A 65 5.14 8.81 11.11
N LEU A 66 4.05 9.13 11.82
CA LEU A 66 2.78 9.55 11.21
C LEU A 66 2.93 10.89 10.51
N GLU A 67 3.53 11.88 11.17
CA GLU A 67 3.79 13.21 10.60
C GLU A 67 4.61 13.12 9.30
N GLN A 68 5.70 12.34 9.32
CA GLN A 68 6.53 12.14 8.13
C GLN A 68 5.78 11.41 7.02
N TYR A 69 4.98 10.39 7.36
CA TYR A 69 4.20 9.64 6.38
C TYR A 69 3.18 10.54 5.68
N PHE A 70 2.35 11.26 6.44
CA PHE A 70 1.30 12.11 5.88
C PHE A 70 1.86 13.29 5.08
N LYS A 71 2.94 13.92 5.58
CA LYS A 71 3.69 14.92 4.82
C LYS A 71 4.23 14.35 3.50
N GLY A 72 4.78 13.13 3.54
CA GLY A 72 5.35 12.46 2.36
C GLY A 72 4.32 12.12 1.28
N ILE A 73 3.04 11.93 1.66
CA ILE A 73 1.93 11.71 0.71
C ILE A 73 1.14 12.99 0.41
N GLY A 74 1.60 14.16 0.86
CA GLY A 74 0.96 15.45 0.60
C GLY A 74 -0.41 15.63 1.27
N LYS A 75 -0.68 14.91 2.36
CA LYS A 75 -1.92 15.10 3.15
C LYS A 75 -1.64 15.99 4.35
N GLU A 76 -2.39 17.08 4.47
CA GLU A 76 -2.41 17.92 5.65
C GLU A 76 -3.34 17.30 6.70
N VAL A 77 -2.74 16.74 7.74
CA VAL A 77 -3.46 16.07 8.83
C VAL A 77 -2.73 16.35 10.14
N GLY A 78 -3.46 16.84 11.13
CA GLY A 78 -2.97 16.96 12.50
C GLY A 78 -2.94 15.61 13.19
N ILE A 79 -1.93 15.39 14.02
CA ILE A 79 -1.84 14.19 14.86
C ILE A 79 -2.30 14.55 16.28
N GLY A 80 -3.51 14.11 16.64
CA GLY A 80 -4.13 14.36 17.93
C GLY A 80 -3.60 13.44 19.03
N LYS A 81 -4.52 12.86 19.82
CA LYS A 81 -4.16 11.91 20.88
C LYS A 81 -3.50 10.66 20.29
N LEU A 82 -2.45 10.18 20.95
CA LEU A 82 -1.89 8.85 20.71
C LEU A 82 -2.07 7.95 21.93
N GLU A 83 -2.58 6.75 21.67
CA GLU A 83 -2.74 5.70 22.67
C GLU A 83 -1.87 4.49 22.33
N GLU A 84 -1.09 4.04 23.29
CA GLU A 84 -0.30 2.82 23.15
C GLU A 84 -1.15 1.58 23.41
N ARG A 85 -1.09 0.61 22.49
CA ARG A 85 -1.64 -0.74 22.66
C ARG A 85 -0.53 -1.76 22.57
N ARG A 86 -0.84 -3.03 22.91
CA ARG A 86 0.15 -4.11 22.92
C ARG A 86 0.92 -4.23 21.58
N TRP A 87 0.22 -4.13 20.45
CA TRP A 87 0.79 -4.42 19.12
C TRP A 87 0.87 -3.21 18.18
N PHE A 88 0.23 -2.11 18.52
CA PHE A 88 0.15 -0.91 17.68
C PHE A 88 -0.06 0.33 18.54
N PHE A 89 0.08 1.50 17.94
CA PHE A 89 -0.42 2.76 18.51
C PHE A 89 -1.67 3.16 17.75
N ILE A 90 -2.63 3.78 18.44
CA ILE A 90 -3.81 4.41 17.84
C ILE A 90 -3.57 5.91 17.87
N ALA A 91 -3.76 6.59 16.74
CA ALA A 91 -3.63 8.03 16.60
C ALA A 91 -4.93 8.62 16.07
N GLU A 92 -5.36 9.70 16.68
CA GLU A 92 -6.39 10.58 16.13
C GLU A 92 -5.80 11.41 14.99
N LEU A 93 -6.52 11.44 13.87
CA LEU A 93 -6.21 12.30 12.73
C LEU A 93 -7.18 13.47 12.74
N LEU A 94 -6.63 14.68 12.71
CA LEU A 94 -7.37 15.92 12.81
C LEU A 94 -7.28 16.70 11.49
N ASP A 95 -8.33 17.43 11.13
CA ASP A 95 -8.25 18.43 10.06
C ASP A 95 -7.53 19.72 10.52
N SER A 96 -7.51 20.72 9.65
CA SER A 96 -6.90 22.03 9.92
C SER A 96 -7.59 22.81 11.05
N ASP A 97 -8.87 22.55 11.28
CA ASP A 97 -9.66 23.21 12.33
C ASP A 97 -9.59 22.44 13.66
N GLY A 98 -8.92 21.29 13.68
CA GLY A 98 -8.72 20.44 14.84
C GLY A 98 -9.85 19.43 15.08
N PHE A 99 -10.77 19.25 14.12
CA PHE A 99 -11.81 18.24 14.23
C PHE A 99 -11.26 16.85 13.92
N LEU A 100 -11.74 15.86 14.68
CA LEU A 100 -11.44 14.45 14.43
C LEU A 100 -12.06 14.00 13.11
N ILE A 101 -11.22 13.62 12.15
CA ILE A 101 -11.66 13.13 10.84
C ILE A 101 -11.47 11.62 10.66
N ASP A 102 -10.52 11.02 11.40
CA ASP A 102 -10.27 9.58 11.36
C ASP A 102 -9.44 9.13 12.58
N LYS A 103 -9.29 7.83 12.79
CA LYS A 103 -8.22 7.25 13.60
C LYS A 103 -7.41 6.29 12.76
N ALA A 104 -6.09 6.46 12.81
CA ALA A 104 -5.16 5.51 12.22
C ALA A 104 -4.50 4.68 13.31
N ILE A 105 -4.10 3.45 12.96
CA ILE A 105 -3.16 2.68 13.75
C ILE A 105 -1.82 2.59 13.04
N ILE A 106 -0.76 2.53 13.83
CA ILE A 106 0.59 2.20 13.37
C ILE A 106 1.08 0.94 14.07
N ASP A 107 1.35 -0.11 13.28
CA ASP A 107 1.83 -1.41 13.77
C ASP A 107 3.24 -1.30 14.34
N LYS A 108 3.46 -1.76 15.57
CA LYS A 108 4.76 -1.62 16.26
C LYS A 108 5.88 -2.40 15.58
N ARG A 109 5.58 -3.53 14.96
CA ARG A 109 6.59 -4.43 14.37
C ARG A 109 7.04 -3.96 13.00
N THR A 110 6.12 -3.41 12.21
CA THR A 110 6.31 -3.13 10.79
C THR A 110 6.25 -1.65 10.44
N GLY A 111 5.66 -0.83 11.31
CA GLY A 111 5.40 0.59 11.04
C GLY A 111 4.29 0.81 10.01
N ARG A 112 3.51 -0.22 9.65
CA ARG A 112 2.39 -0.09 8.72
C ARG A 112 1.30 0.80 9.32
N ILE A 113 0.80 1.74 8.53
CA ILE A 113 -0.21 2.72 8.95
C ILE A 113 -1.54 2.40 8.26
N ARG A 114 -2.63 2.24 9.01
CA ARG A 114 -3.96 2.03 8.43
C ARG A 114 -5.03 2.78 9.21
N SER A 115 -5.99 3.36 8.51
CA SER A 115 -7.25 3.84 9.07
C SER A 115 -8.05 2.68 9.66
N ILE A 116 -8.84 2.98 10.69
CA ILE A 116 -9.71 2.03 11.37
C ILE A 116 -11.16 2.53 11.54
N TYR A 117 -11.54 3.69 10.98
CA TYR A 117 -12.91 4.21 10.99
C TYR A 117 -13.37 4.71 9.61
#